data_AF-A0A7W6WJT1-F1
#
_entry.id   AF-A0A7W6WJT1-F1
#
_cell.length_a   1.000
_cell.length_b   1.000
_cell.length_c   1.000
_cell.angle_alpha   90.00
_cell.angle_beta   90.00
_cell.angle_gamma   90.00
#
_symmetry.space_group_name_H-M   'P 1'
#
loop_
_entity.id
_entity.type
_entity.pdbx_description
1 polymer ?
#
loop_
_entity_poly.entity_id
_entity_poly.type
_entity_poly.pdbx_seq_one_letter_code
_entity_poly.pdbx_strand_id
1 'polypeptide(L)'
;MPTGSLRGTLAAVAGLAGLLGLAGLGVLPGPGAAPARAGEIVFTPVDDGDILTEVSGAETLNEGSTLRRTYLVVNEAQAPVRLERVGIDTRHDADRDRFVLHPEGTLTAVQPVRAVRLVFALFDVFDRPIRTLTLTLVRDLAAGAVVDLATLPGWPASAPEARDLLSVVSHAATVRPAAGPVWSGNTARVHRDMARFGLLARD
;
A
#
# COMPACT_ATOMS: atom_id res chain seq x y z
N MET A 1 27.75 -38.78 44.59
CA MET A 1 28.58 -40.01 44.52
C MET A 1 27.64 -41.20 44.30
N PRO A 2 28.00 -42.26 43.54
CA PRO A 2 29.33 -42.64 43.02
C PRO A 2 29.34 -42.75 41.46
N THR A 3 30.39 -42.26 40.78
CA THR A 3 31.52 -42.99 40.13
C THR A 3 31.19 -43.83 38.89
N GLY A 4 31.93 -43.57 37.80
CA GLY A 4 32.05 -44.53 36.69
C GLY A 4 32.73 -43.97 35.44
N SER A 5 34.05 -43.76 35.51
CA SER A 5 34.93 -43.39 34.38
C SER A 5 35.47 -44.65 33.69
N LEU A 6 35.57 -44.66 32.36
CA LEU A 6 36.53 -45.43 31.53
C LEU A 6 36.69 -44.64 30.21
N ARG A 7 37.72 -43.82 29.98
CA ARG A 7 39.11 -44.12 29.54
C ARG A 7 39.21 -45.18 28.43
N GLY A 8 39.72 -44.76 27.28
CA GLY A 8 40.12 -45.61 26.16
C GLY A 8 40.73 -44.82 25.01
N THR A 9 42.03 -44.55 25.12
CA THR A 9 42.93 -43.87 24.17
C THR A 9 43.37 -44.81 23.03
N LEU A 10 43.70 -44.26 21.85
CA LEU A 10 44.78 -44.61 20.88
C LEU A 10 44.33 -44.11 19.50
N ALA A 11 44.97 -43.17 18.79
CA ALA A 11 46.35 -42.97 18.36
C ALA A 11 46.40 -43.00 16.82
N ALA A 12 47.26 -42.13 16.29
CA ALA A 12 47.35 -41.64 14.92
C ALA A 12 47.68 -42.68 13.85
N VAL A 13 47.28 -42.38 12.59
CA VAL A 13 48.11 -42.64 11.39
C VAL A 13 47.92 -41.49 10.40
N ALA A 14 49.05 -40.94 9.95
CA ALA A 14 49.19 -39.95 8.90
C ALA A 14 49.09 -40.58 7.50
N GLY A 15 48.65 -39.83 6.49
CA GLY A 15 48.71 -40.28 5.09
C GLY A 15 48.24 -39.23 4.09
N LEU A 16 49.08 -38.99 3.08
CA LEU A 16 49.11 -37.90 2.12
C LEU A 16 47.98 -37.83 1.07
N ALA A 17 47.75 -36.59 0.62
CA ALA A 17 47.55 -36.12 -0.77
C ALA A 17 46.36 -36.62 -1.61
N GLY A 18 45.60 -35.65 -2.12
CA GLY A 18 44.70 -35.83 -3.28
C GLY A 18 43.88 -34.57 -3.55
N LEU A 19 44.41 -33.66 -4.37
CA LEU A 19 43.61 -32.64 -5.07
C LEU A 19 42.47 -33.33 -5.84
N LEU A 20 41.26 -32.77 -5.81
CA LEU A 20 40.40 -32.49 -6.98
C LEU A 20 38.97 -32.12 -6.55
N GLY A 21 38.47 -31.00 -7.09
CA GLY A 21 37.05 -30.89 -7.47
C GLY A 21 36.10 -30.19 -6.50
N LEU A 22 36.28 -28.88 -6.27
CA LEU A 22 35.18 -27.98 -5.91
C LEU A 22 34.22 -27.85 -7.10
N ALA A 23 33.14 -28.62 -7.13
CA ALA A 23 31.98 -28.34 -7.96
C ALA A 23 30.94 -27.63 -7.09
N GLY A 24 31.06 -26.30 -7.01
CA GLY A 24 30.00 -25.46 -6.49
C GLY A 24 28.77 -25.59 -7.38
N LEU A 25 27.69 -26.14 -6.84
CA LEU A 25 26.36 -25.98 -7.41
C LEU A 25 26.01 -24.50 -7.32
N GLY A 26 26.29 -23.78 -8.41
CA GLY A 26 25.82 -22.43 -8.64
C GLY A 26 24.30 -22.44 -8.66
N VAL A 27 23.69 -22.02 -7.56
CA VAL A 27 22.30 -21.55 -7.56
C VAL A 27 22.30 -20.33 -8.48
N LEU A 28 21.76 -20.50 -9.68
CA LEU A 28 21.43 -19.39 -10.56
C LEU A 28 20.44 -18.50 -9.80
N PRO A 29 20.74 -17.21 -9.59
CA PRO A 29 19.72 -16.29 -9.13
C PRO A 29 18.64 -16.26 -10.21
N GLY A 30 17.43 -16.73 -9.86
CA GLY A 30 16.23 -16.43 -10.64
C GLY A 30 16.11 -14.92 -10.84
N PRO A 31 15.32 -14.43 -11.81
CA PRO A 31 15.27 -13.02 -12.17
C PRO A 31 14.93 -12.21 -10.94
N GLY A 32 15.99 -11.66 -10.32
CA GLY A 32 15.90 -10.88 -9.12
C GLY A 32 15.16 -9.62 -9.50
N ALA A 33 13.99 -9.42 -8.89
CA ALA A 33 13.46 -8.08 -8.74
C ALA A 33 14.62 -7.22 -8.22
N ALA A 34 15.10 -6.31 -9.06
CA ALA A 34 16.21 -5.44 -8.72
C ALA A 34 15.89 -4.79 -7.36
N PRO A 35 16.85 -4.68 -6.44
CA PRO A 35 16.62 -3.99 -5.18
C PRO A 35 16.13 -2.58 -5.52
N ALA A 36 14.89 -2.29 -5.12
CA ALA A 36 14.25 -1.02 -5.42
C ALA A 36 15.15 0.13 -4.97
N ARG A 37 15.45 1.07 -5.86
CA ARG A 37 16.39 2.16 -5.55
C ARG A 37 15.81 2.98 -4.39
N ALA A 38 16.68 3.45 -3.50
CA ALA A 38 16.26 4.35 -2.42
C ALA A 38 15.47 5.55 -3.02
N GLY A 39 14.24 5.74 -2.56
CA GLY A 39 13.33 6.77 -3.08
C GLY A 39 12.58 6.39 -4.36
N GLU A 40 12.57 5.13 -4.78
CA GLU A 40 11.71 4.65 -5.86
C GLU A 40 10.23 4.76 -5.45
N ILE A 41 9.43 5.37 -6.33
CA ILE A 41 7.99 5.53 -6.17
C ILE A 41 7.34 4.76 -7.31
N VAL A 42 6.45 3.83 -6.96
CA VAL A 42 5.71 2.99 -7.89
C VAL A 42 4.24 3.39 -7.86
N PHE A 43 3.69 3.75 -9.00
CA PHE A 43 2.26 3.98 -9.20
C PHE A 43 1.66 2.70 -9.77
N THR A 44 0.68 2.13 -9.06
CA THR A 44 -0.02 0.92 -9.48
C THR A 44 -1.47 1.29 -9.79
N PRO A 45 -1.86 1.36 -11.08
CA PRO A 45 -3.27 1.50 -11.44
C PRO A 45 -4.01 0.23 -11.08
N VAL A 46 -5.15 0.40 -10.42
CA VAL A 46 -6.05 -0.65 -9.99
C VAL A 46 -7.43 -0.26 -10.47
N ASP A 47 -8.03 -1.16 -11.25
CA ASP A 47 -9.41 -1.04 -11.68
C ASP A 47 -10.34 -1.43 -10.52
N ASP A 48 -11.26 -0.55 -10.20
CA ASP A 48 -12.20 -0.71 -9.10
C ASP A 48 -13.63 -1.06 -9.55
N GLY A 49 -13.88 -1.09 -10.86
CA GLY A 49 -15.21 -1.35 -11.41
C GLY A 49 -15.93 -0.07 -11.82
N ASP A 50 -17.24 -0.16 -11.97
CA ASP A 50 -18.05 0.90 -12.56
C ASP A 50 -18.26 2.05 -11.57
N ILE A 51 -18.42 3.27 -12.07
CA ILE A 51 -18.65 4.48 -11.24
C ILE A 51 -20.08 4.58 -10.67
N LEU A 52 -20.82 3.47 -10.65
CA LEU A 52 -22.20 3.43 -10.21
C LEU A 52 -22.27 3.61 -8.70
N THR A 53 -23.09 4.57 -8.26
CA THR A 53 -23.43 4.71 -6.83
C THR A 53 -24.90 4.43 -6.66
N GLU A 54 -25.21 3.28 -6.07
CA GLU A 54 -26.58 2.90 -5.73
C GLU A 54 -27.14 3.90 -4.71
N VAL A 55 -28.33 4.42 -5.00
CA VAL A 55 -29.07 5.32 -4.11
C VAL A 55 -30.34 4.60 -3.68
N SER A 56 -30.48 4.34 -2.38
CA SER A 56 -31.63 3.59 -1.88
C SER A 56 -32.92 4.37 -2.13
N GLY A 57 -33.86 3.75 -2.83
CA GLY A 57 -35.17 4.34 -3.14
C GLY A 57 -35.16 5.42 -4.23
N ALA A 58 -34.06 5.58 -4.97
CA ALA A 58 -33.94 6.53 -6.09
C ALA A 58 -33.15 5.93 -7.27
N GLU A 59 -32.98 6.73 -8.33
CA GLU A 59 -32.17 6.37 -9.50
C GLU A 59 -30.69 6.27 -9.11
N THR A 60 -30.00 5.26 -9.65
CA THR A 60 -28.58 5.04 -9.41
C THR A 60 -27.77 6.14 -10.07
N LEU A 61 -26.80 6.73 -9.36
CA LEU A 61 -25.95 7.75 -9.98
C LEU A 61 -25.11 7.09 -11.08
N ASN A 62 -25.01 7.79 -12.22
CA ASN A 62 -24.24 7.39 -13.40
C ASN A 62 -24.77 6.16 -14.15
N GLU A 63 -26.06 5.84 -13.98
CA GLU A 63 -26.72 4.80 -14.77
C GLU A 63 -26.52 5.05 -16.27
N GLY A 64 -26.16 4.00 -17.01
CA GLY A 64 -25.86 4.06 -18.45
C GLY A 64 -24.44 4.50 -18.82
N SER A 65 -23.58 4.84 -17.86
CA SER A 65 -22.16 5.11 -18.10
C SER A 65 -21.35 3.81 -18.20
N THR A 66 -20.32 3.82 -19.04
CA THR A 66 -19.29 2.75 -19.10
C THR A 66 -17.96 3.17 -18.46
N LEU A 67 -17.94 4.32 -17.78
CA LEU A 67 -16.74 4.79 -17.09
C LEU A 67 -16.42 3.87 -15.91
N ARG A 68 -15.13 3.59 -15.74
CA ARG A 68 -14.62 2.72 -14.68
C ARG A 68 -13.72 3.51 -13.74
N ARG A 69 -13.98 3.37 -12.44
CA ARG A 69 -13.21 4.02 -11.38
C ARG A 69 -11.81 3.42 -11.32
N THR A 70 -10.81 4.29 -11.19
CA THR A 70 -9.40 3.88 -11.14
C THR A 70 -8.74 4.36 -9.85
N TYR A 71 -8.10 3.44 -9.13
CA TYR A 71 -7.22 3.78 -8.03
C TYR A 71 -5.77 3.75 -8.49
N LEU A 72 -5.06 4.84 -8.27
CA LEU A 72 -3.61 4.94 -8.46
C LEU A 72 -2.94 4.82 -7.10
N VAL A 73 -2.55 3.59 -6.76
CA VAL A 73 -1.92 3.28 -5.48
C VAL A 73 -0.42 3.56 -5.57
N VAL A 74 0.06 4.45 -4.71
CA VAL A 74 1.45 4.90 -4.71
C VAL A 74 2.19 4.27 -3.55
N ASN A 75 3.19 3.45 -3.87
CA ASN A 75 4.08 2.83 -2.90
C ASN A 75 5.51 3.34 -3.08
N GLU A 76 6.11 3.83 -2.00
CA GLU A 76 7.53 4.18 -1.97
C GLU A 76 8.34 2.99 -1.43
N ALA A 77 9.46 2.65 -2.07
CA ALA A 77 10.24 1.46 -1.73
C ALA A 77 10.67 1.40 -0.25
N GLN A 78 10.92 2.55 0.38
CA GLN A 78 11.38 2.67 1.76
C GLN A 78 10.25 2.97 2.76
N ALA A 79 8.99 3.01 2.32
CA ALA A 79 7.86 3.24 3.21
C ALA A 79 7.73 2.10 4.24
N PRO A 80 7.54 2.40 5.55
CA PRO A 80 7.32 1.39 6.58
C PRO A 80 5.97 0.64 6.46
N VAL A 81 5.16 0.97 5.45
CA VAL A 81 3.87 0.36 5.15
C VAL A 81 3.74 0.12 3.64
N ARG A 82 2.90 -0.83 3.26
CA ARG A 82 2.46 -1.09 1.88
C ARG A 82 0.97 -0.89 1.77
N LEU A 83 0.56 -0.31 0.66
CA LEU A 83 -0.84 -0.11 0.29
C LEU A 83 -1.20 -1.04 -0.86
N GLU A 84 -2.36 -1.70 -0.76
CA GLU A 84 -2.89 -2.57 -1.80
C GLU A 84 -4.36 -2.23 -2.06
N ARG A 85 -4.69 -1.97 -3.33
CA ARG A 85 -6.03 -1.54 -3.78
C ARG A 85 -6.63 -0.39 -2.95
N VAL A 86 -5.78 0.51 -2.43
CA VAL A 86 -6.23 1.59 -1.54
C VAL A 86 -6.84 2.73 -2.34
N GLY A 87 -8.09 3.07 -2.03
CA GLY A 87 -8.85 4.09 -2.74
C GLY A 87 -9.97 4.69 -1.89
N ILE A 88 -10.87 5.40 -2.57
CA ILE A 88 -12.08 5.99 -2.00
C ILE A 88 -13.26 5.55 -2.85
N ASP A 89 -14.20 4.89 -2.21
CA ASP A 89 -15.50 4.55 -2.75
C ASP A 89 -16.56 5.59 -2.34
N THR A 90 -17.66 5.65 -3.08
CA THR A 90 -18.82 6.48 -2.79
C THR A 90 -19.97 5.57 -2.38
N ARG A 91 -20.57 5.84 -1.22
CA ARG A 91 -21.72 5.08 -0.71
C ARG A 91 -22.87 6.00 -0.35
N HIS A 92 -24.10 5.53 -0.52
CA HIS A 92 -25.30 6.19 0.01
C HIS A 92 -25.69 5.56 1.36
N ASP A 93 -25.72 6.39 2.41
CA ASP A 93 -26.20 6.05 3.74
C ASP A 93 -27.71 6.36 3.76
N ALA A 94 -28.52 5.33 3.43
CA ALA A 94 -29.96 5.46 3.27
C ALA A 94 -30.66 5.92 4.56
N ASP A 95 -30.20 5.46 5.72
CA ASP A 95 -30.79 5.81 7.02
C ASP A 95 -30.66 7.30 7.35
N ARG A 96 -29.61 7.94 6.82
CA ARG A 96 -29.30 9.35 7.04
C ARG A 96 -29.44 10.20 5.79
N ASP A 97 -29.95 9.61 4.72
CA ASP A 97 -30.10 10.16 3.37
C ASP A 97 -28.93 11.06 2.95
N ARG A 98 -27.73 10.48 2.86
CA ARG A 98 -26.51 11.23 2.55
C ARG A 98 -25.46 10.37 1.86
N PHE A 99 -24.58 11.03 1.10
CA PHE A 99 -23.42 10.37 0.51
C PHE A 99 -22.21 10.38 1.45
N VAL A 100 -21.43 9.32 1.37
CA VAL A 100 -20.22 9.11 2.16
C VAL A 100 -19.09 8.67 1.24
N LEU A 101 -17.94 9.33 1.34
CA LEU A 101 -16.68 8.87 0.76
C LEU A 101 -16.05 7.88 1.73
N HIS A 102 -15.95 6.61 1.34
CA HIS A 102 -15.48 5.53 2.19
C HIS A 102 -14.10 5.05 1.77
N PRO A 103 -13.11 4.95 2.68
CA PRO A 103 -11.83 4.36 2.33
C PRO A 103 -11.97 2.85 2.10
N GLU A 104 -11.19 2.32 1.16
CA GLU A 104 -11.12 0.91 0.83
C GLU A 104 -9.68 0.42 0.64
N GLY A 105 -9.52 -0.89 0.47
CA GLY A 105 -8.24 -1.55 0.30
C GLY A 105 -7.56 -1.88 1.62
N THR A 106 -6.31 -2.30 1.53
CA THR A 106 -5.55 -2.76 2.69
C THR A 106 -4.25 -2.00 2.89
N LEU A 107 -3.90 -1.83 4.16
CA LEU A 107 -2.59 -1.37 4.59
C LEU A 107 -1.87 -2.52 5.30
N THR A 108 -0.65 -2.81 4.89
CA THR A 108 0.22 -3.79 5.54
C THR A 108 1.43 -3.10 6.15
N ALA A 109 1.68 -3.30 7.44
CA ALA A 109 2.88 -2.80 8.10
C ALA A 109 4.10 -3.65 7.73
N VAL A 110 5.16 -3.04 7.16
CA VAL A 110 6.40 -3.76 6.78
C VAL A 110 7.30 -3.97 8.01
N GLN A 111 7.22 -3.04 8.96
CA GLN A 111 7.90 -3.07 10.24
C GLN A 111 6.94 -2.57 11.32
N PRO A 112 7.27 -2.68 12.63
CA PRO A 112 6.39 -2.19 13.66
C PRO A 112 6.16 -0.66 13.56
N VAL A 113 4.90 -0.23 13.58
CA VAL A 113 4.51 1.19 13.49
C VAL A 113 3.49 1.56 14.57
N ARG A 114 3.42 2.86 14.90
CA ARG A 114 2.56 3.45 15.94
C ARG A 114 1.50 4.38 15.37
N ALA A 115 1.79 4.98 14.22
CA ALA A 115 0.84 5.80 13.50
C ALA A 115 1.14 5.85 12.01
N VAL A 116 0.11 5.98 11.21
CA VAL A 116 0.20 6.15 9.75
C VAL A 116 -0.75 7.26 9.33
N ARG A 117 -0.29 8.14 8.44
CA ARG A 117 -1.10 9.12 7.73
C ARG A 117 -1.14 8.77 6.25
N LEU A 118 -2.34 8.47 5.76
CA LEU A 118 -2.63 8.29 4.34
C LEU A 118 -3.26 9.55 3.77
N VAL A 119 -2.95 9.85 2.52
CA VAL A 119 -3.52 10.96 1.77
C VAL A 119 -4.13 10.42 0.49
N PHE A 120 -5.34 10.89 0.19
CA PHE A 120 -6.10 10.54 -1.00
C PHE A 120 -6.39 11.83 -1.77
N ALA A 121 -5.93 11.92 -3.02
CA ALA A 121 -6.30 13.01 -3.92
C ALA A 121 -7.38 12.51 -4.88
N LEU A 122 -8.54 13.17 -4.89
CA LEU A 122 -9.73 12.76 -5.63
C LEU A 122 -9.89 13.62 -6.87
N PHE A 123 -10.25 12.99 -7.98
CA PHE A 123 -10.40 13.63 -9.29
C PHE A 123 -11.76 13.29 -9.91
N ASP A 124 -12.33 14.27 -10.59
CA ASP A 124 -13.62 14.13 -11.27
C ASP A 124 -13.49 13.35 -12.59
N VAL A 125 -14.63 13.09 -13.24
CA VAL A 125 -14.70 12.42 -14.56
C VAL A 125 -13.95 13.15 -15.69
N PHE A 126 -13.48 14.36 -15.45
CA PHE A 126 -12.68 15.17 -16.37
C PHE A 126 -11.26 15.42 -15.84
N ASP A 127 -10.80 14.59 -14.90
CA ASP A 127 -9.48 14.65 -14.26
C ASP A 127 -9.21 15.95 -13.50
N ARG A 128 -10.25 16.69 -13.09
CA ARG A 128 -10.09 17.90 -12.27
C ARG A 128 -10.08 17.54 -10.78
N PRO A 129 -9.25 18.21 -9.96
CA PRO A 129 -9.24 17.97 -8.52
C PRO A 129 -10.61 18.27 -7.89
N ILE A 130 -11.13 17.29 -7.15
CA ILE A 130 -12.32 17.46 -6.31
C ILE A 130 -11.89 17.93 -4.91
N ARG A 131 -11.11 17.07 -4.22
CA ARG A 131 -10.71 17.26 -2.82
C ARG A 131 -9.52 16.38 -2.46
N THR A 132 -8.79 16.76 -1.42
CA THR A 132 -7.79 15.91 -0.77
C THR A 132 -8.29 15.45 0.58
N LEU A 133 -8.27 14.14 0.83
CA LEU A 133 -8.63 13.53 2.11
C LEU A 133 -7.38 13.07 2.85
N THR A 134 -7.48 13.01 4.17
CA THR A 134 -6.42 12.48 5.02
C THR A 134 -7.01 11.55 6.05
N LEU A 135 -6.47 10.33 6.10
CA LEU A 135 -6.78 9.35 7.14
C LEU A 135 -5.57 9.22 8.05
N THR A 136 -5.75 9.45 9.35
CA THR A 136 -4.70 9.22 10.34
C THR A 136 -5.10 8.05 11.23
N LEU A 137 -4.32 6.99 11.18
CA LEU A 137 -4.43 5.82 12.03
C LEU A 137 -3.41 5.94 13.16
N VAL A 138 -3.85 6.03 14.41
CA VAL A 138 -2.97 6.03 15.59
C VAL A 138 -3.24 4.76 16.38
N ARG A 139 -2.48 3.70 16.06
CA ARG A 139 -2.52 2.42 16.75
C ARG A 139 -1.24 1.64 16.52
N ASP A 140 -0.93 0.77 17.47
CA ASP A 140 0.22 -0.12 17.37
C ASP A 140 -0.05 -1.21 16.34
N LEU A 141 0.85 -1.36 15.38
CA LEU A 141 0.83 -2.42 14.38
C LEU A 141 2.15 -3.17 14.44
N ALA A 142 2.08 -4.49 14.60
CA ALA A 142 3.24 -5.36 14.44
C ALA A 142 3.66 -5.43 12.96
N ALA A 143 4.90 -5.86 12.69
CA ALA A 143 5.30 -6.18 11.33
C ALA A 143 4.41 -7.28 10.75
N GLY A 144 4.01 -7.14 9.48
CA GLY A 144 3.06 -8.01 8.80
C GLY A 144 1.60 -7.80 9.17
N ALA A 145 1.27 -6.90 10.11
CA ALA A 145 -0.12 -6.62 10.45
C ALA A 145 -0.84 -5.98 9.26
N VAL A 146 -2.01 -6.55 8.93
CA VAL A 146 -2.89 -6.06 7.86
C VAL A 146 -4.04 -5.28 8.47
N VAL A 147 -4.38 -4.16 7.85
CA VAL A 147 -5.49 -3.29 8.22
C VAL A 147 -6.42 -3.19 7.03
N ASP A 148 -7.65 -3.66 7.19
CA ASP A 148 -8.73 -3.39 6.25
C ASP A 148 -9.25 -1.96 6.46
N LEU A 149 -9.07 -1.12 5.45
CA LEU A 149 -9.50 0.28 5.49
C LEU A 149 -11.02 0.41 5.37
N ALA A 150 -11.72 -0.58 4.82
CA ALA A 150 -13.18 -0.57 4.69
C ALA A 150 -13.91 -0.63 6.04
N THR A 151 -13.20 -0.92 7.13
CA THR A 151 -13.73 -0.88 8.51
C THR A 151 -13.64 0.50 9.16
N LEU A 152 -12.95 1.45 8.53
CA LEU A 152 -12.70 2.78 9.08
C LEU A 152 -13.78 3.77 8.64
N PRO A 153 -14.07 4.81 9.44
CA PRO A 153 -15.10 5.77 9.09
C PRO A 153 -14.74 6.56 7.82
N GLY A 154 -15.76 6.82 7.00
CA GLY A 154 -15.66 7.70 5.84
C GLY A 154 -15.86 9.18 6.14
N TRP A 155 -15.90 9.98 5.08
CA TRP A 155 -16.17 11.41 5.11
C TRP A 155 -17.53 11.71 4.50
N PRO A 156 -18.24 12.76 4.96
CA PRO A 156 -19.42 13.22 4.23
C PRO A 156 -19.03 13.64 2.81
N ALA A 157 -19.93 13.34 1.87
CA ALA A 157 -19.86 13.73 0.47
C ALA A 157 -21.13 14.50 0.08
N SER A 158 -20.96 15.47 -0.82
CA SER A 158 -22.06 16.06 -1.57
C SER A 158 -22.46 15.15 -2.74
N ALA A 159 -23.68 15.31 -3.25
CA ALA A 159 -24.14 14.54 -4.41
C ALA A 159 -23.25 14.74 -5.68
N PRO A 160 -22.73 15.95 -5.98
CA PRO A 160 -21.77 16.11 -7.06
C PRO A 160 -20.45 15.37 -6.83
N GLU A 161 -19.89 15.41 -5.62
CA GLU A 161 -18.68 14.63 -5.30
C GLU A 161 -18.93 13.12 -5.50
N ALA A 162 -20.08 12.63 -5.04
CA ALA A 162 -20.49 11.24 -5.18
C ALA A 162 -20.63 10.80 -6.64
N ARG A 163 -21.26 11.63 -7.46
CA ARG A 163 -21.50 11.37 -8.89
C ARG A 163 -20.21 11.46 -9.71
N ASP A 164 -19.38 12.46 -9.43
CA ASP A 164 -18.32 12.85 -10.36
C ASP A 164 -16.97 12.16 -10.05
N LEU A 165 -16.81 11.46 -8.91
CA LEU A 165 -15.56 10.78 -8.52
C LEU A 165 -15.17 9.67 -9.50
N LEU A 166 -14.03 9.83 -10.20
CA LEU A 166 -13.52 8.84 -11.16
C LEU A 166 -12.15 8.26 -10.78
N SER A 167 -11.22 9.10 -10.35
CA SER A 167 -9.84 8.70 -10.10
C SER A 167 -9.39 9.07 -8.69
N VAL A 168 -8.67 8.16 -8.03
CA VAL A 168 -8.15 8.38 -6.67
C VAL A 168 -6.67 8.06 -6.63
N VAL A 169 -5.85 9.02 -6.21
CA VAL A 169 -4.41 8.79 -5.94
C VAL A 169 -4.20 8.64 -4.44
N SER A 170 -3.73 7.46 -4.02
CA SER A 170 -3.56 7.10 -2.61
C SER A 170 -2.10 6.88 -2.27
N HIS A 171 -1.62 7.50 -1.19
CA HIS A 171 -0.24 7.30 -0.73
C HIS A 171 -0.08 7.46 0.78
N ALA A 172 0.96 6.82 1.33
CA ALA A 172 1.39 7.07 2.70
C ALA A 172 2.22 8.36 2.74
N ALA A 173 1.72 9.39 3.42
CA ALA A 173 2.41 10.67 3.53
C ALA A 173 3.40 10.69 4.70
N THR A 174 3.04 10.07 5.82
CA THR A 174 3.88 10.04 7.01
C THR A 174 3.62 8.79 7.82
N VAL A 175 4.67 8.18 8.35
CA VAL A 175 4.58 7.00 9.21
C VAL A 175 5.45 7.21 10.43
N ARG A 176 4.94 6.87 11.61
CA ARG A 176 5.69 6.81 12.87
C ARG A 176 6.03 5.35 13.14
N PRO A 177 7.25 4.88 12.87
CA PRO A 177 7.71 3.57 13.32
C PRO A 177 7.68 3.44 14.84
N ALA A 178 7.68 2.21 15.34
CA ALA A 178 7.84 1.95 16.78
C ALA A 178 9.23 2.31 17.30
N ALA A 179 10.25 2.31 16.42
CA ALA A 179 11.61 2.70 16.73
C ALA A 179 12.21 3.52 15.57
N GLY A 180 12.99 4.54 15.91
CA GLY A 180 13.66 5.41 14.94
C GLY A 180 12.87 6.67 14.56
N PRO A 181 13.33 7.41 13.53
CA PRO A 181 12.73 8.66 13.12
C PRO A 181 11.37 8.46 12.44
N VAL A 182 10.59 9.55 12.34
CA VAL A 182 9.40 9.60 11.48
C VAL A 182 9.84 9.41 10.04
N TRP A 183 9.18 8.50 9.34
CA TRP A 183 9.29 8.41 7.90
C TRP A 183 8.31 9.38 7.25
N SER A 184 8.78 10.15 6.28
CA SER A 184 7.96 11.05 5.47
C SER A 184 8.10 10.65 4.01
N GLY A 185 6.96 10.51 3.33
CA GLY A 185 6.91 10.27 1.90
C GLY A 185 7.35 11.50 1.11
N ASN A 186 7.78 11.28 -0.13
CA ASN A 186 8.14 12.34 -1.06
C ASN A 186 6.90 12.87 -1.80
N THR A 187 6.02 13.56 -1.07
CA THR A 187 4.76 14.09 -1.59
C THR A 187 4.96 15.04 -2.78
N ALA A 188 6.05 15.81 -2.80
CA ALA A 188 6.38 16.69 -3.93
C ALA A 188 6.64 15.89 -5.23
N ARG A 189 7.31 14.74 -5.11
CA ARG A 189 7.48 13.83 -6.26
C ARG A 189 6.16 13.16 -6.64
N VAL A 190 5.36 12.72 -5.68
CA VAL A 190 4.03 12.14 -5.97
C VAL A 190 3.20 13.13 -6.78
N HIS A 191 3.10 14.38 -6.32
CA HIS A 191 2.37 15.45 -7.01
C HIS A 191 2.93 15.72 -8.41
N ARG A 192 4.25 15.82 -8.57
CA ARG A 192 4.86 16.00 -9.90
C ARG A 192 4.58 14.82 -10.83
N ASP A 193 4.63 13.59 -10.32
CA ASP A 193 4.46 12.39 -11.13
C ASP A 193 2.97 12.14 -11.45
N MET A 194 2.02 12.65 -10.66
CA MET A 194 0.58 12.67 -10.99
C MET A 194 0.29 13.42 -12.29
N ALA A 195 1.02 14.50 -12.60
CA ALA A 195 0.89 15.21 -13.88
C ALA A 195 1.24 14.34 -15.10
N ARG A 196 1.99 13.24 -14.93
CA ARG A 196 2.28 12.29 -16.02
C ARG A 196 1.06 11.42 -16.37
N PHE A 197 0.12 11.29 -15.44
CA PHE A 197 -1.13 10.56 -15.61
C PHE A 197 -2.28 11.48 -16.07
N GLY A 198 -2.01 12.73 -16.46
CA GLY A 198 -3.03 13.68 -16.89
C GLY A 198 -3.84 14.32 -15.75
N LEU A 199 -3.65 13.87 -14.51
CA LEU A 199 -4.44 14.29 -13.35
C LEU A 199 -4.12 15.70 -12.83
N LEU A 200 -3.09 16.35 -13.37
CA LEU A 200 -2.77 17.74 -13.06
C LEU A 200 -2.43 18.44 -14.37
N ALA A 201 -3.21 19.47 -14.71
CA ALA A 201 -2.92 20.32 -15.84
C ALA A 201 -1.48 20.87 -15.72
N ARG A 202 -0.73 20.81 -16.82
CA ARG A 202 0.47 21.62 -16.97
C ARG A 202 -0.01 23.00 -17.42
N ASP A 203 -0.01 23.95 -16.50
CA ASP A 203 -0.11 25.37 -16.87
C ASP A 203 1.08 25.78 -17.75
#